data_AF-A0ABD1XZB2-F1
#
_entry.id   AF-A0ABD1XZB2-F1
#
_cell.length_a   1.000
_cell.length_b   1.000
_cell.length_c   1.000
_cell.angle_alpha   90.00
_cell.angle_beta   90.00
_cell.angle_gamma   90.00
#
_symmetry.space_group_name_H-M   'P 1'
#
loop_
_entity.id
_entity.type
_entity.pdbx_description
1 polymer ?
#
loop_
_entity_poly.entity_id
_entity_poly.type
_entity_poly.pdbx_seq_one_letter_code
_entity_poly.pdbx_strand_id
1 'polypeptide(L)'
;MVFELLRDCFTPEDPASSFDILFDLCIHIAQGRVSASTTYLLGASHLLALEKPSGGVRPIVVGEVLYLLVARTLGFQCREALVDHFSHLQFDVATCGGCETIIHGLRATLDLHPNWIVLQVDIQNAFNIVSREVPVREILWVALFLL
;
A
#
# COMPACT_ATOMS: atom_id res chain seq x y z
N MET A 1 10.75 -16.90 -9.28
CA MET A 1 10.61 -18.10 -8.43
C MET A 1 9.15 -18.38 -8.08
N VAL A 2 8.42 -17.46 -7.43
CA VAL A 2 7.00 -17.68 -7.09
C VAL A 2 6.08 -17.80 -8.31
N PHE A 3 6.29 -17.03 -9.37
CA PHE A 3 5.49 -17.19 -10.60
C PHE A 3 5.66 -18.56 -11.25
N GLU A 4 6.90 -19.06 -11.35
CA GLU A 4 7.20 -20.38 -11.88
C GLU A 4 6.60 -21.47 -10.98
N LEU A 5 6.73 -21.34 -9.66
CA LEU A 5 6.11 -22.24 -8.68
C LEU A 5 4.58 -22.26 -8.83
N LEU A 6 3.95 -21.08 -8.92
CA LEU A 6 2.50 -20.99 -9.11
C LEU A 6 2.11 -21.63 -10.44
N ARG A 7 2.78 -21.31 -11.54
CA ARG A 7 2.54 -21.93 -12.85
C ARG A 7 2.64 -23.45 -12.80
N ASP A 8 3.63 -23.98 -12.09
CA ASP A 8 3.84 -25.44 -11.99
C ASP A 8 2.83 -26.10 -11.02
N CYS A 9 2.29 -25.36 -10.05
CA CYS A 9 1.20 -25.81 -9.16
C CYS A 9 -0.19 -25.71 -9.82
N PHE A 10 -0.40 -24.80 -10.77
CA PHE A 10 -1.62 -24.71 -11.56
C PHE A 10 -1.55 -25.71 -12.72
N THR A 11 -1.89 -26.97 -12.45
CA THR A 11 -1.91 -27.99 -13.51
C THR A 11 -3.11 -27.77 -14.43
N PRO A 12 -2.95 -27.91 -15.76
CA PRO A 12 -4.06 -27.78 -16.72
C PRO A 12 -5.16 -28.83 -16.53
N GLU A 13 -4.86 -29.91 -15.81
CA GLU A 13 -5.71 -31.09 -15.64
C GLU A 13 -6.80 -30.87 -14.58
N ASP A 14 -6.56 -30.03 -13.56
CA ASP A 14 -7.57 -29.63 -12.57
C ASP A 14 -7.39 -28.17 -12.11
N PRO A 15 -7.82 -27.21 -12.95
CA PRO A 15 -7.68 -25.80 -12.65
C PRO A 15 -8.50 -25.36 -11.43
N ALA A 16 -9.69 -25.93 -11.23
CA ALA A 16 -10.60 -25.54 -10.16
C ALA A 16 -10.02 -25.83 -8.77
N SER A 17 -9.52 -27.05 -8.56
CA SER A 17 -8.85 -27.44 -7.31
C SER A 17 -7.60 -26.60 -7.04
N SER A 18 -6.84 -26.25 -8.08
CA SER A 18 -5.66 -25.40 -7.95
C SER A 18 -6.01 -23.97 -7.50
N PHE A 19 -7.12 -23.41 -7.98
CA PHE A 19 -7.61 -22.10 -7.55
C PHE A 19 -8.14 -22.12 -6.12
N ASP A 20 -8.86 -23.18 -5.72
CA ASP A 20 -9.36 -23.33 -4.35
C ASP A 20 -8.21 -23.35 -3.34
N ILE A 21 -7.11 -24.07 -3.63
CA ILE A 21 -5.91 -24.10 -2.78
C ILE A 21 -5.27 -22.71 -2.67
N LEU A 22 -5.12 -21.99 -3.80
CA LEU A 22 -4.56 -20.62 -3.76
C LEU A 22 -5.47 -19.68 -2.96
N PHE A 23 -6.78 -19.79 -3.15
CA PHE A 23 -7.76 -18.99 -2.42
C PHE A 23 -7.66 -19.25 -0.91
N ASP A 24 -7.64 -20.51 -0.49
CA ASP A 24 -7.48 -20.89 0.91
C ASP A 24 -6.17 -20.36 1.50
N LEU A 25 -5.06 -20.46 0.75
CA LEU A 25 -3.78 -19.88 1.17
C LEU A 25 -3.90 -18.36 1.38
N CYS A 26 -4.53 -17.65 0.45
CA CYS A 26 -4.74 -16.20 0.56
C CYS A 26 -5.57 -15.84 1.79
N ILE A 27 -6.61 -16.63 2.12
CA ILE A 27 -7.41 -16.45 3.34
C ILE A 27 -6.57 -16.68 4.59
N HIS A 28 -5.73 -17.72 4.64
CA HIS A 28 -4.84 -17.97 5.78
C HIS A 28 -3.84 -16.81 5.97
N ILE A 29 -3.28 -16.29 4.88
CA ILE A 29 -2.38 -15.12 4.92
C ILE A 29 -3.14 -13.89 5.43
N ALA A 30 -4.33 -13.61 4.90
CA ALA A 30 -5.15 -12.46 5.30
C ALA A 30 -5.51 -12.48 6.79
N GLN A 31 -5.75 -13.68 7.34
CA GLN A 31 -6.07 -13.89 8.76
C GLN A 31 -4.83 -13.96 9.66
N GLY A 32 -3.62 -13.88 9.10
CA GLY A 32 -2.37 -14.09 9.84
C GLY A 32 -2.20 -15.51 10.38
N ARG A 33 -2.94 -16.50 9.85
CA ARG A 33 -2.93 -17.92 10.25
C ARG A 33 -1.89 -18.70 9.46
N VAL A 34 -0.67 -18.21 9.44
CA VAL A 34 0.46 -18.85 8.78
C VAL A 34 1.59 -19.05 9.78
N SER A 35 2.49 -19.99 9.50
CA SER A 35 3.63 -20.26 10.37
C SER A 35 4.59 -19.05 10.44
N ALA A 36 5.44 -19.00 11.47
CA ALA A 36 6.45 -17.96 11.61
C ALA A 36 7.45 -17.93 10.42
N SER A 37 7.83 -19.10 9.89
CA SER A 37 8.69 -19.18 8.71
C SER A 37 8.00 -18.67 7.46
N THR A 38 6.71 -19.00 7.27
CA THR A 38 5.90 -18.44 6.18
C THR A 38 5.78 -16.92 6.31
N THR A 39 5.55 -16.40 7.52
CA THR A 39 5.49 -14.95 7.78
C THR A 39 6.81 -14.27 7.39
N TYR A 40 7.94 -14.86 7.78
CA TYR A 40 9.26 -14.35 7.40
C TYR A 40 9.46 -14.32 5.89
N LEU A 41 9.07 -15.39 5.18
CA LEU A 41 9.17 -15.46 3.72
C LEU A 41 8.24 -14.45 3.03
N LEU A 42 7.00 -14.29 3.49
CA LEU A 42 6.07 -13.30 2.94
C LEU A 42 6.55 -11.85 3.16
N GLY A 43 7.32 -11.61 4.22
CA GLY A 43 7.98 -10.33 4.48
C GLY A 43 9.28 -10.11 3.68
N ALA A 44 9.74 -11.11 2.94
CA ALA A 44 10.90 -10.96 2.07
C ALA A 44 10.62 -9.99 0.91
N SER A 45 11.68 -9.40 0.38
CA SER A 45 11.57 -8.49 -0.74
C SER A 45 12.87 -8.39 -1.52
N HIS A 46 12.76 -8.00 -2.78
CA HIS A 46 13.89 -7.64 -3.63
C HIS A 46 14.10 -6.13 -3.62
N LEU A 47 15.33 -5.71 -3.32
CA LEU A 47 15.74 -4.32 -3.35
C LEU A 47 16.32 -3.96 -4.72
N LEU A 48 15.74 -2.96 -5.37
CA LEU A 48 16.21 -2.41 -6.64
C LEU A 48 16.70 -0.98 -6.43
N ALA A 49 17.94 -0.70 -6.77
CA ALA A 49 18.50 0.63 -6.73
C ALA A 49 18.30 1.31 -8.10
N LEU A 50 17.35 2.24 -8.18
CA LEU A 50 17.13 3.04 -9.39
C LEU A 50 17.92 4.35 -9.29
N GLU A 51 18.45 4.82 -10.42
CA GLU A 51 19.11 6.13 -10.48
C GLU A 51 18.07 7.25 -10.60
N LYS A 52 18.27 8.34 -9.85
CA LYS A 52 17.50 9.57 -10.01
C LYS A 52 18.09 10.41 -11.15
N PRO A 53 17.26 11.09 -11.97
CA PRO A 53 17.76 12.03 -12.99
C PRO A 53 18.65 13.15 -12.42
N SER A 54 18.38 13.56 -11.17
CA SER A 54 19.14 14.59 -10.44
C SER A 54 20.43 14.07 -9.78
N GLY A 55 20.81 12.81 -10.01
CA GLY A 55 21.80 12.10 -9.20
C GLY A 55 21.23 11.52 -7.90
N GLY A 56 21.89 10.49 -7.38
CA GLY A 56 21.46 9.73 -6.19
C GLY A 56 20.61 8.50 -6.53
N VAL A 57 20.27 7.72 -5.49
CA VAL A 57 19.56 6.43 -5.62
C VAL A 57 18.13 6.55 -5.11
N ARG A 58 17.18 5.91 -5.81
CA ARG A 58 15.82 5.61 -5.37
C ARG A 58 15.73 4.10 -5.12
N PRO A 59 15.83 3.65 -3.86
CA PRO A 59 15.58 2.25 -3.54
C PRO A 59 14.09 1.95 -3.75
N ILE A 60 13.81 0.89 -4.50
CA ILE A 60 12.47 0.31 -4.66
C ILE A 60 12.48 -1.06 -4.01
N VAL A 61 11.49 -1.30 -3.16
CA VAL A 61 11.25 -2.59 -2.53
C VAL A 61 10.18 -3.31 -3.34
N VAL A 62 10.53 -4.46 -3.92
CA VAL A 62 9.58 -5.35 -4.60
C VAL A 62 9.23 -6.48 -3.64
N GLY A 63 8.05 -6.41 -3.04
CA GLY A 63 7.57 -7.41 -2.08
C GLY A 63 7.17 -8.73 -2.74
N GLU A 64 6.99 -9.76 -1.91
CA GLU A 64 6.47 -11.05 -2.36
C GLU A 64 5.06 -10.95 -2.95
N VAL A 65 4.85 -11.62 -4.08
CA VAL A 65 3.62 -11.46 -4.88
C VAL A 65 2.35 -11.88 -4.13
N LEU A 66 2.41 -12.96 -3.35
CA LEU A 66 1.26 -13.43 -2.57
C LEU A 66 0.90 -12.45 -1.45
N TYR A 67 1.91 -11.86 -0.81
CA TYR A 67 1.68 -10.82 0.20
C TYR A 67 1.06 -9.58 -0.44
N LEU A 68 1.59 -9.11 -1.57
CA LEU A 68 1.05 -7.95 -2.30
C LEU A 68 -0.38 -8.20 -2.81
N LEU A 69 -0.67 -9.41 -3.29
CA LEU A 69 -2.00 -9.80 -3.74
C LEU A 69 -3.03 -9.73 -2.61
N VAL A 70 -2.71 -10.34 -1.46
CA VAL A 70 -3.59 -10.32 -0.28
C VAL A 70 -3.75 -8.91 0.26
N ALA A 71 -2.65 -8.18 0.45
CA ALA A 71 -2.67 -6.82 0.96
C ALA A 71 -3.47 -5.87 0.06
N ARG A 72 -3.33 -5.99 -1.27
CA ARG A 72 -4.10 -5.19 -2.24
C ARG A 72 -5.58 -5.54 -2.22
N THR A 73 -5.92 -6.83 -2.10
CA THR A 73 -7.32 -7.28 -1.97
C THR A 73 -7.97 -6.70 -0.72
N LEU A 74 -7.30 -6.80 0.44
CA LEU A 74 -7.77 -6.19 1.69
C LEU A 74 -7.91 -4.67 1.56
N GLY A 75 -6.93 -4.01 0.95
CA GLY A 75 -6.98 -2.57 0.70
C GLY A 75 -8.16 -2.13 -0.17
N PHE A 76 -8.55 -2.94 -1.17
CA PHE A 76 -9.74 -2.68 -1.96
C PHE A 76 -11.04 -2.88 -1.17
N GLN A 77 -11.11 -3.91 -0.34
CA GLN A 77 -12.28 -4.17 0.50
C GLN A 77 -12.50 -3.04 1.52
N CYS A 78 -11.42 -2.49 2.08
CA CYS A 78 -11.49 -1.39 3.04
C CYS A 78 -11.47 0.00 2.36
N ARG A 79 -11.45 0.09 1.03
CA ARG A 79 -11.18 1.34 0.32
C ARG A 79 -12.13 2.46 0.71
N GLU A 80 -13.42 2.20 0.74
CA GLU A 80 -14.43 3.23 1.02
C GLU A 80 -14.27 3.79 2.43
N ALA A 81 -14.16 2.93 3.45
CA ALA A 81 -13.93 3.35 4.84
C ALA A 81 -12.61 4.13 4.99
N LEU A 82 -11.54 3.71 4.31
CA LEU A 82 -10.26 4.43 4.33
C LEU A 82 -10.37 5.81 3.64
N VAL A 83 -11.05 5.89 2.50
CA VAL A 83 -11.28 7.17 1.80
C VAL A 83 -12.10 8.11 2.68
N ASP A 84 -13.20 7.64 3.27
CA ASP A 84 -14.06 8.45 4.12
C ASP A 84 -13.30 8.97 5.36
N HIS A 85 -12.48 8.11 5.97
CA HIS A 85 -11.68 8.49 7.15
C HIS A 85 -10.53 9.46 6.81
N PHE A 86 -9.84 9.29 5.68
CA PHE A 86 -8.60 10.04 5.41
C PHE A 86 -8.75 11.20 4.42
N SER A 87 -9.81 11.26 3.62
CA SER A 87 -9.96 12.24 2.52
C SER A 87 -9.96 13.69 2.97
N HIS A 88 -10.32 13.97 4.23
CA HIS A 88 -10.27 15.31 4.81
C HIS A 88 -8.90 15.68 5.40
N LEU A 89 -8.02 14.69 5.60
CA LEU A 89 -6.68 14.87 6.17
C LEU A 89 -5.59 14.92 5.09
N GLN A 90 -5.80 14.22 3.99
CA GLN A 90 -4.83 14.09 2.92
C GLN A 90 -5.49 13.81 1.57
N PHE A 91 -4.73 14.03 0.50
CA PHE A 91 -5.18 13.78 -0.87
C PHE A 91 -4.60 12.50 -1.48
N ASP A 92 -3.73 11.78 -0.77
CA ASP A 92 -3.09 10.53 -1.22
C ASP A 92 -3.87 9.27 -0.82
N VAL A 93 -5.20 9.35 -0.84
CA VAL A 93 -6.12 8.26 -0.46
C VAL A 93 -7.16 8.00 -1.53
N ALA A 94 -6.68 7.66 -2.73
CA ALA A 94 -7.53 7.39 -3.90
C ALA A 94 -8.51 8.54 -4.27
N THR A 95 -8.17 9.77 -3.87
CA THR A 95 -8.87 10.99 -4.23
C THR A 95 -8.61 11.29 -5.71
N CYS A 96 -9.68 11.38 -6.50
CA CYS A 96 -9.57 11.72 -7.92
C CYS A 96 -8.98 13.13 -8.08
N GLY A 97 -7.86 13.24 -8.80
CA GLY A 97 -7.19 14.53 -9.03
C GLY A 97 -6.63 15.18 -7.77
N GLY A 98 -6.16 14.40 -6.80
CA GLY A 98 -5.67 14.90 -5.52
C GLY A 98 -4.54 15.94 -5.65
N CYS A 99 -3.56 15.69 -6.54
CA CYS A 99 -2.47 16.63 -6.81
C CYS A 99 -2.97 17.95 -7.39
N GLU A 100 -3.85 17.89 -8.38
CA GLU A 100 -4.45 19.03 -9.03
C GLU A 100 -5.28 19.85 -8.03
N THR A 101 -6.03 19.16 -7.18
CA THR A 101 -6.86 19.78 -6.14
C THR A 101 -6.00 20.55 -5.14
N ILE A 102 -4.87 19.99 -4.70
CA ILE A 102 -3.92 20.70 -3.83
C ILE A 102 -3.42 21.97 -4.51
N ILE A 103 -2.92 21.87 -5.75
CA ILE A 103 -2.30 23.00 -6.44
C ILE A 103 -3.30 24.11 -6.76
N HIS A 104 -4.49 23.76 -7.26
CA HIS A 104 -5.53 24.74 -7.58
C HIS A 104 -6.15 25.34 -6.32
N GLY A 105 -6.41 24.53 -5.29
CA GLY A 105 -6.94 24.99 -4.01
C GLY A 105 -5.98 25.96 -3.32
N LEU A 106 -4.67 25.66 -3.33
CA LEU A 106 -3.66 26.55 -2.77
C LEU A 106 -3.62 27.90 -3.50
N ARG A 107 -3.61 27.90 -4.84
CA ARG A 107 -3.63 29.13 -5.64
C ARG A 107 -4.87 29.98 -5.33
N ALA A 108 -6.05 29.38 -5.38
CA ALA A 108 -7.30 30.08 -5.07
C ALA A 108 -7.31 30.66 -3.65
N THR A 109 -6.73 29.94 -2.68
CA THR A 109 -6.62 30.41 -1.28
C THR A 109 -5.70 31.62 -1.17
N LEU A 110 -4.57 31.63 -1.88
CA LEU A 110 -3.65 32.77 -1.88
C LEU A 110 -4.23 33.99 -2.60
N ASP A 111 -5.04 33.79 -3.64
CA ASP A 111 -5.73 34.87 -4.32
C ASP A 111 -6.73 35.57 -3.37
N LEU A 112 -7.41 34.80 -2.52
CA LEU A 112 -8.33 35.33 -1.49
C LEU A 112 -7.59 35.95 -0.29
N HIS A 113 -6.38 35.48 -0.01
CA HIS A 113 -5.57 35.88 1.14
C HIS A 113 -4.15 36.27 0.71
N PRO A 114 -3.96 37.43 0.05
CA PRO A 114 -2.68 37.80 -0.56
C PRO A 114 -1.54 38.02 0.45
N ASN A 115 -1.86 38.16 1.74
CA ASN A 115 -0.87 38.31 2.81
C ASN A 115 -0.45 36.98 3.44
N TRP A 116 -1.04 35.85 3.02
CA TRP A 116 -0.66 34.54 3.53
C TRP A 116 0.60 34.03 2.83
N ILE A 117 1.37 33.22 3.56
CA ILE A 117 2.57 32.57 3.05
C ILE A 117 2.36 31.06 3.01
N VAL A 118 2.99 30.40 2.03
CA VAL A 118 2.98 28.94 1.93
C VAL A 118 4.26 28.39 2.54
N LEU A 119 4.12 27.48 3.50
CA LEU A 119 5.21 26.67 4.00
C LEU A 119 5.14 25.28 3.37
N GLN A 120 6.12 24.95 2.53
CA GLN A 120 6.28 23.60 2.01
C GLN A 120 7.24 22.81 2.91
N VAL A 121 6.77 21.68 3.42
CA VAL A 121 7.55 20.77 4.28
C VAL A 121 7.71 19.45 3.55
N ASP A 122 8.93 18.90 3.56
CA ASP A 122 9.24 17.56 3.06
C ASP A 122 9.98 16.77 4.14
N ILE A 123 9.57 15.52 4.36
CA ILE A 123 10.19 14.64 5.35
C ILE A 123 11.19 13.75 4.62
N GLN A 124 12.48 14.01 4.85
CA GLN A 124 13.54 13.19 4.28
C GLN A 124 13.39 11.74 4.74
N ASN A 125 13.31 10.81 3.78
CA ASN A 125 13.26 9.36 4.05
C ASN A 125 12.09 8.92 4.95
N ALA A 126 10.91 9.55 4.79
CA ALA A 126 9.73 9.32 5.63
C ALA A 126 9.38 7.83 5.84
N PHE A 127 9.41 7.02 4.77
CA PHE A 127 9.09 5.57 4.84
C PHE A 127 9.98 4.76 5.78
N ASN A 128 11.21 5.21 6.03
CA ASN A 128 12.15 4.51 6.88
C ASN A 128 12.28 5.12 8.29
N ILE A 129 11.94 6.40 8.45
CA ILE A 129 12.07 7.11 9.73
C ILE A 129 10.77 7.03 10.55
N VAL A 130 9.61 6.98 9.90
CA VAL A 130 8.32 6.88 10.60
C VAL A 130 8.14 5.48 11.17
N SER A 131 7.74 5.39 12.44
CA SER A 131 7.38 4.11 13.06
C SER A 131 6.20 3.46 12.32
N ARG A 132 6.36 2.20 11.93
CA ARG A 132 5.32 1.42 11.24
C ARG A 132 4.11 1.11 12.13
N GLU A 133 4.26 1.20 13.45
CA GLU A 133 3.18 0.95 14.40
C GLU A 133 2.06 1.98 14.26
N VAL A 134 2.41 3.24 13.95
CA VAL A 134 1.44 4.33 13.84
C VAL A 134 0.45 4.12 12.69
N PRO A 135 0.89 3.94 11.42
CA PRO A 135 -0.04 3.71 10.33
C PRO A 135 -0.79 2.38 10.46
N VAL A 136 -0.14 1.32 10.97
CA VAL A 136 -0.81 0.03 11.19
C VAL A 136 -1.94 0.17 12.21
N ARG A 137 -1.68 0.84 13.34
CA ARG A 137 -2.70 1.09 14.36
C ARG A 137 -3.87 1.88 13.80
N GLU A 138 -3.60 2.93 13.03
CA GLU A 138 -4.66 3.78 12.45
C GLU A 138 -5.52 3.02 11.43
N ILE A 139 -4.90 2.23 10.55
CA ILE A 139 -5.62 1.39 9.59
C ILE A 139 -6.47 0.33 10.32
N LEU A 140 -5.95 -0.28 11.39
CA LEU A 140 -6.70 -1.23 12.20
C LEU A 140 -7.88 -0.56 12.92
N TRP A 141 -7.74 0.68 13.39
CA TRP A 141 -8.85 1.42 13.96
C TRP A 141 -9.98 1.61 12.95
N VAL A 142 -9.67 2.02 11.72
CA VAL A 142 -10.66 2.13 10.64
C VAL A 142 -11.31 0.76 10.36
N ALA A 143 -10.50 -0.29 10.24
CA ALA A 143 -10.99 -1.62 9.87
C ALA A 143 -11.84 -2.31 10.95
N LEU A 144 -11.64 -1.99 12.24
CA LEU A 144 -12.32 -2.65 13.36
C LEU A 144 -13.54 -1.88 13.88
N PHE A 145 -13.61 -0.57 13.65
CA PHE A 145 -14.62 0.30 14.26
C PHE A 145 -15.43 1.12 13.26
N LEU A 146 -15.02 1.20 11.99
CA LEU A 146 -15.74 1.92 10.93
C LEU A 146 -16.25 1.00 9.80
N LEU A 147 -15.92 -0.30 9.84
CA LEU A 147 -16.51 -1.38 9.02
C LEU A 147 -17.45 -2.23 9.88
#